data_AF-A0A6F7W5K1-F1
#
_entry.id   AF-A0A6F7W5K1-F1
#
_cell.length_a   1.000
_cell.length_b   1.000
_cell.length_c   1.000
_cell.angle_alpha   90.00
_cell.angle_beta   90.00
_cell.angle_gamma   90.00
#
_symmetry.space_group_name_H-M   'P 1'
#
loop_
_entity.id
_entity.type
_entity.pdbx_description
1 polymer ?
#
loop_
_entity_poly.entity_id
_entity_poly.type
_entity_poly.pdbx_seq_one_letter_code
_entity_poly.pdbx_strand_id
1 'polypeptide(L)' 'MLGAGDTGDVSVPAEATYADGSTGTLTIQLTGWIPGPAYGETEAVRTSRIHTRTGPLGTMAAIFHQVGELDPARNGRRSR' A
#
# COMPACT_ATOMS: atom_id res chain seq x y z
N MET A 1 5.40 0.48 -1.63
CA MET A 1 4.45 1.40 -0.95
C MET A 1 4.22 0.90 0.46
N LEU A 2 4.00 1.80 1.42
CA LEU A 2 3.56 1.47 2.78
C LEU A 2 2.19 2.11 3.04
N GLY A 3 1.19 1.33 3.43
CA GLY A 3 -0.15 1.86 3.70
C GLY A 3 -1.16 0.83 4.17
N ALA A 4 -2.35 1.31 4.54
CA ALA A 4 -3.53 0.52 4.83
C ALA A 4 -4.79 1.40 4.64
N GLY A 5 -5.94 0.79 4.36
CA GLY A 5 -7.23 1.48 4.37
C GLY A 5 -7.75 1.67 5.79
N ASP A 6 -8.45 2.76 6.09
CA ASP A 6 -8.90 3.11 7.45
C ASP A 6 -10.25 2.46 7.84
N THR A 7 -11.10 2.20 6.85
CA THR A 7 -12.48 1.73 7.02
C THR A 7 -12.74 0.39 6.33
N GLY A 8 -11.77 -0.09 5.55
CA GLY A 8 -11.82 -1.35 4.83
C GLY A 8 -10.77 -1.38 3.74
N ASP A 9 -10.86 -2.38 2.87
CA ASP A 9 -9.96 -2.51 1.75
C ASP A 9 -10.26 -1.45 0.68
N VAL A 10 -9.22 -0.95 0.03
CA VAL A 10 -9.30 0.09 -0.99
C VAL A 10 -8.49 -0.31 -2.22
N SER A 11 -9.02 0.00 -3.39
CA SER A 11 -8.34 -0.15 -4.67
C SER A 11 -8.48 1.14 -5.47
N VAL A 12 -7.35 1.77 -5.79
CA VAL A 12 -7.32 3.09 -6.44
C VAL A 12 -6.34 3.05 -7.62
N PRO A 13 -6.73 3.52 -8.82
CA PRO A 13 -5.78 3.71 -9.90
C PRO A 13 -4.84 4.88 -9.56
N ALA A 14 -3.54 4.65 -9.67
CA ALA A 14 -2.50 5.65 -9.57
C ALA A 14 -1.82 5.82 -10.92
N GLU A 15 -1.56 7.07 -11.31
CA GLU A 15 -0.75 7.37 -12.48
C GLU A 15 0.73 7.40 -12.10
N ALA A 16 1.53 6.66 -12.86
CA ALA A 16 2.98 6.67 -12.78
C ALA A 16 3.54 7.45 -13.97
N THR A 17 4.40 8.43 -13.70
CA THR A 17 5.17 9.14 -14.72
C THR A 17 6.54 8.50 -14.85
N TYR A 18 6.91 8.09 -16.07
CA TYR A 18 8.20 7.47 -16.38
C TYR A 18 9.27 8.51 -16.71
N ALA A 19 10.52 8.07 -16.74
CA ALA A 19 11.68 8.94 -16.99
C ALA A 19 11.68 9.55 -18.40
N ASP A 20 10.99 8.94 -19.37
CA ASP A 20 10.80 9.44 -20.73
C ASP A 20 9.62 10.43 -20.85
N GLY A 21 8.94 10.74 -19.74
CA GLY A 21 7.77 11.62 -19.69
C GLY A 21 6.46 10.95 -20.08
N SER A 22 6.47 9.67 -20.49
CA SER A 22 5.24 8.90 -20.69
C SER A 22 4.57 8.61 -19.35
N THR A 23 3.29 8.24 -19.41
CA THR A 23 2.53 7.82 -18.22
C THR A 23 1.98 6.41 -18.37
N GLY A 24 1.70 5.80 -17.22
CA GLY A 24 1.03 4.50 -17.12
C GLY A 24 0.22 4.42 -15.84
N THR A 25 -0.65 3.42 -15.76
CA THR A 25 -1.51 3.24 -14.59
C THR A 25 -1.05 2.02 -13.79
N LEU A 26 -0.89 2.21 -12.48
CA LEU A 26 -0.72 1.16 -11.48
C LEU A 26 -1.95 1.13 -10.58
N THR A 27 -2.50 -0.05 -10.30
CA THR A 27 -3.52 -0.18 -9.25
C THR A 27 -2.85 -0.28 -7.90
N ILE A 28 -3.12 0.70 -7.03
CA ILE A 28 -2.78 0.63 -5.61
C ILE A 28 -3.89 -0.13 -4.90
N GLN A 29 -3.51 -1.18 -4.18
CA GLN A 29 -4.41 -1.93 -3.30
C GLN A 29 -3.95 -1.68 -1.86
N LEU A 30 -4.90 -1.50 -0.96
CA LEU A 30 -4.65 -1.27 0.46
C LEU A 30 -5.58 -2.18 1.24
N THR A 31 -5.02 -3.15 1.95
CA THR A 31 -5.80 -3.88 2.96
C THR A 31 -6.20 -2.94 4.09
N GLY A 32 -7.40 -3.13 4.63
CA GLY A 32 -7.86 -2.43 5.82
C GLY A 32 -6.89 -2.65 7.00
N TRP A 33 -6.64 -1.60 7.77
CA TRP A 33 -5.64 -1.62 8.85
C TRP A 33 -5.92 -2.61 9.99
N ILE A 34 -7.15 -3.12 10.16
CA ILE A 34 -7.51 -4.09 11.22
C ILE A 34 -7.55 -5.54 10.71
N PRO A 35 -8.15 -5.85 9.53
CA PRO A 35 -8.06 -7.18 8.95
C PRO A 35 -6.61 -7.61 8.64
N GLY A 36 -6.40 -8.92 8.44
CA GLY A 36 -5.13 -9.46 7.92
C GLY A 36 -4.96 -9.19 6.41
N PRO A 37 -3.75 -9.40 5.85
CA PRO A 37 -3.41 -9.06 4.46
C PRO A 37 -4.34 -9.72 3.44
N ALA A 38 -4.88 -8.94 2.50
CA ALA A 38 -5.80 -9.40 1.46
C ALA A 38 -5.17 -9.51 0.06
N TYR A 39 -4.09 -8.80 -0.21
CA TYR A 39 -3.51 -8.68 -1.55
C TYR A 39 -2.12 -9.31 -1.71
N GLY A 40 -1.80 -10.31 -0.88
CA GLY A 40 -0.49 -10.98 -0.89
C GLY A 40 0.65 -10.12 -0.36
N GLU A 41 0.32 -9.03 0.33
CA GLU A 41 1.24 -8.11 0.97
C GLU A 41 1.82 -8.65 2.29
N THR A 42 2.85 -7.98 2.78
CA THR A 42 3.49 -8.30 4.07
C THR A 42 3.13 -7.27 5.13
N GLU A 43 2.92 -7.72 6.37
CA GLU A 43 2.71 -6.82 7.51
C GLU A 43 4.04 -6.14 7.88
N ALA A 44 4.25 -4.90 7.44
CA ALA A 44 5.48 -4.16 7.65
C ALA A 44 5.57 -3.60 9.07
N VAL A 45 4.44 -3.16 9.63
CA VAL A 45 4.32 -2.69 11.01
C VAL A 45 3.08 -3.33 11.62
N ARG A 46 3.18 -3.75 12.89
CA ARG A 46 2.07 -4.31 13.66
C ARG A 46 1.96 -3.58 14.99
N THR A 47 0.74 -3.33 15.44
CA THR A 47 0.49 -2.71 16.75
C THR A 47 -0.81 -3.21 17.36
N SER A 48 -0.82 -3.33 18.69
CA SER A 48 -2.04 -3.52 19.48
C SER A 48 -2.43 -2.25 20.25
N ARG A 49 -1.75 -1.12 19.96
CA ARG A 49 -1.90 0.15 20.69
C ARG A 49 -2.80 1.10 19.90
N ILE A 50 -4.08 0.76 19.86
CA ILE A 50 -5.11 1.54 19.18
C ILE A 50 -5.93 2.29 20.22
N HIS A 51 -6.09 3.60 20.05
CA HIS A 51 -6.93 4.42 20.91
C HIS A 51 -8.15 4.93 20.14
N THR A 52 -9.33 4.61 20.65
CA THR A 52 -10.61 5.09 20.15
C THR A 52 -11.14 6.20 21.03
N ARG A 53 -12.25 6.83 20.64
CA ARG A 53 -12.92 7.86 21.44
C ARG A 53 -13.36 7.36 22.83
N THR A 54 -13.65 6.07 22.97
CA THR A 54 -14.11 5.47 24.22
C THR A 54 -12.99 4.79 25.02
N GLY A 55 -11.75 4.79 24.51
CA GLY A 55 -10.60 4.17 25.17
C GLY A 55 -9.80 3.23 24.26
N PRO A 56 -8.87 2.46 24.82
CA PRO A 56 -8.03 1.54 24.05
C PRO A 56 -8.85 0.40 23.44
N LEU A 57 -8.49 0.00 22.22
CA LEU A 57 -9.08 -1.14 21.50
C LEU A 57 -8.08 -2.30 21.48
N GLY A 58 -8.48 -3.43 22.05
CA GLY A 58 -7.65 -4.64 22.15
C GLY A 58 -7.64 -5.50 20.88
N THR A 59 -7.37 -4.90 19.73
CA THR A 59 -7.17 -5.63 18.46
C THR A 59 -5.78 -5.36 17.88
N MET A 60 -5.36 -6.20 16.94
CA MET A 60 -4.18 -5.93 16.13
C MET A 60 -4.56 -5.04 14.95
N ALA A 61 -3.67 -4.10 14.66
CA ALA A 61 -3.66 -3.35 13.42
C ALA A 61 -2.30 -3.49 12.73
N ALA A 62 -2.29 -3.35 11.41
CA ALA A 62 -1.11 -3.43 10.59
C ALA A 62 -1.04 -2.31 9.55
N ILE A 63 0.19 -1.97 9.17
CA ILE A 63 0.50 -1.25 7.93
C ILE A 63 1.21 -2.24 7.02
N PHE A 64 0.79 -2.28 5.76
CA PHE A 64 1.25 -3.27 4.82
C PHE A 64 2.30 -2.71 3.87
N HIS A 65 3.21 -3.57 3.45
CA HIS A 65 4.14 -3.30 2.37
C HIS A 65 3.68 -4.01 1.09
N GLN A 66 3.42 -3.20 0.06
CA GLN A 66 3.07 -3.65 -1.28
C GLN A 66 4.12 -3.21 -2.30
N VAL A 67 4.45 -4.13 -3.21
CA VAL A 67 5.24 -3.87 -4.40
C VAL A 67 4.27 -3.82 -5.58
N GLY A 68 4.24 -2.68 -6.28
CA GLY A 68 3.49 -2.53 -7.52
C GLY A 68 4.42 -2.73 -8.71
N GLU A 69 3.97 -3.51 -9.69
CA GLU A 69 4.70 -3.69 -10.95
C GLU A 69 4.50 -2.47 -11.85
N LEU A 70 5.62 -1.88 -12.29
CA LEU A 70 5.64 -0.85 -13.33
C LEU A 70 6.18 -1.43 -14.62
N ASP A 71 5.88 -0.84 -15.77
CA ASP A 71 6.37 -1.31 -17.06
C ASP A 71 7.92 -1.22 -17.09
N PRO A 72 8.64 -2.36 -17.07
CA PRO A 72 10.10 -2.35 -17.00
C PRO A 72 10.73 -1.84 -18.30
N ALA A 73 10.05 -1.93 -19.44
CA ALA A 73 10.53 -1.39 -20.70
C ALA A 73 10.57 0.15 -20.71
N ARG A 74 9.76 0.79 -19.85
CA ARG A 74 9.68 2.26 -19.71
C ARG A 74 10.50 2.81 -18.54
N ASN A 75 11.04 1.93 -17.69
CA ASN A 75 11.79 2.29 -16.48
C ASN A 75 13.31 2.46 -16.72
N GLY A 76 13.76 2.50 -17.97
CA GLY A 76 15.18 2.42 -18.34
C GLY A 76 15.91 3.76 -18.43
N ARG A 77 16.64 4.15 -17.39
CA ARG A 77 17.96 4.81 -17.57
C ARG A 77 18.98 4.27 -16.57
N ARG A 78 19.66 3.19 -16.93
CA ARG A 78 21.00 2.93 -16.36
C ARG A 78 21.95 3.96 -16.97
N SER A 79 22.14 5.08 -16.29
CA SER A 79 23.31 5.92 -16.53
C SER A 79 24.54 5.09 -16.17
N ARG A 80 25.39 4.81 -17.15
CA ARG A 80 26.80 4.51 -16.89
C ARG A 80 27.52 5.78 -16.44
#